data_AF-A0A921HYC7-F1
#
_entry.id   AF-A0A921HYC7-F1
#
_cell.length_a   1.000
_cell.length_b   1.000
_cell.length_c   1.000
_cell.angle_alpha   90.00
_cell.angle_beta   90.00
_cell.angle_gamma   90.00
#
_symmetry.space_group_name_H-M   'P 1'
#
loop_
_entity.id
_entity.type
_entity.pdbx_description
1 polymer ?
#
loop_
_entity_poly.entity_id
_entity_poly.type
_entity_poly.pdbx_seq_one_letter_code
_entity_poly.pdbx_strand_id
1 'polypeptide(L)'
;MAKNSRPEIDNPLANMGLDDIVRGITTPGKDKEPVVDANGDPAAERETKRRKRGKKAFEENLAKYTGISEQGFAIWLPKEVKKRLELIRLNAHRNIPLRSLAAAIIMTYIEENEESLNEL
;
A
#
# COMPACT_ATOMS: atom_id res chain seq x y z
N MET A 1 52.94 3.52 23.30
CA MET A 1 52.12 4.20 22.26
C MET A 1 51.81 3.17 21.18
N ALA A 2 50.57 2.66 21.14
CA ALA A 2 50.17 1.67 20.14
C ALA A 2 49.62 2.40 18.90
N LYS A 3 50.16 2.07 17.72
CA LYS A 3 49.68 2.60 16.43
C LYS A 3 48.51 1.70 15.97
N ASN A 4 47.30 2.24 15.95
CA ASN A 4 46.14 1.55 15.37
C ASN A 4 46.25 1.56 13.84
N SER A 5 46.56 0.41 13.26
CA SER A 5 46.39 0.17 11.82
C SER A 5 44.90 0.04 11.50
N ARG A 6 44.38 0.87 10.59
CA ARG A 6 43.01 0.77 10.07
C ARG A 6 42.91 -0.45 9.13
N PRO A 7 41.81 -1.21 9.13
CA PRO A 7 41.59 -2.24 8.11
C PRO A 7 41.35 -1.56 6.75
N GLU A 8 42.06 -2.01 5.72
CA GLU A 8 41.72 -1.72 4.33
C GLU A 8 40.39 -2.41 4.02
N ILE A 9 39.32 -1.62 3.96
CA ILE A 9 38.02 -2.09 3.47
C ILE A 9 38.09 -2.00 1.95
N ASP A 10 38.33 -3.15 1.32
CA ASP A 10 38.26 -3.30 -0.13
C ASP A 10 36.78 -3.17 -0.55
N ASN A 11 36.34 -1.94 -0.85
CA ASN A 11 34.99 -1.69 -1.32
C ASN A 11 34.93 -2.06 -2.81
N PRO A 12 34.23 -3.14 -3.21
CA PRO A 12 34.20 -3.59 -4.60
C PRO A 12 33.53 -2.58 -5.55
N LEU A 13 32.87 -1.54 -5.00
CA LEU A 13 32.23 -0.47 -5.76
C LEU A 13 33.11 0.78 -5.93
N ALA A 14 34.28 0.85 -5.27
CA ALA A 14 35.15 2.03 -5.34
C ALA A 14 35.81 2.23 -6.72
N ASN A 15 35.86 1.18 -7.55
CA ASN A 15 36.47 1.20 -8.89
C ASN A 15 35.45 1.11 -10.04
N MET A 16 34.14 1.07 -9.77
CA MET A 16 33.11 1.08 -10.82
C MET A 16 32.73 2.52 -11.16
N GLY A 17 33.07 2.96 -12.38
CA GLY A 17 32.65 4.25 -12.90
C GLY A 17 31.14 4.34 -13.03
N LEU A 18 30.56 5.52 -12.75
CA LEU A 18 29.12 5.78 -12.91
C LEU A 18 28.62 5.42 -14.32
N ASP A 19 29.49 5.54 -15.33
CA ASP A 19 29.19 5.25 -16.73
C ASP A 19 28.86 3.76 -17.00
N ASP A 20 29.45 2.83 -16.25
CA ASP A 20 29.15 1.39 -16.38
C ASP A 20 27.79 1.03 -15.77
N ILE A 21 27.39 1.74 -14.69
CA ILE A 21 26.05 1.60 -14.08
C ILE A 21 24.97 2.08 -15.06
N VAL A 22 25.23 3.18 -15.78
CA VAL A 22 24.26 3.79 -16.70
C VAL A 22 24.05 2.93 -17.96
N ARG A 23 25.10 2.27 -18.48
CA ARG A 23 24.98 1.38 -19.66
C ARG A 23 24.10 0.14 -19.42
N GLY A 24 23.96 -0.32 -18.18
CA GLY A 24 23.07 -1.46 -17.86
C GLY A 24 21.58 -1.12 -17.92
N ILE A 25 21.21 0.16 -17.79
CA ILE A 25 19.81 0.60 -17.65
C ILE A 25 19.13 0.83 -19.01
N THR A 26 19.91 1.09 -20.07
CA THR A 26 19.37 1.53 -21.38
C THR A 26 19.19 0.42 -22.41
N THR A 27 19.25 -0.85 -22.04
CA THR A 27 18.84 -1.94 -22.95
C THR A 27 17.31 -2.07 -22.94
N PRO A 28 16.59 -1.73 -24.03
CA PRO A 28 15.16 -1.97 -24.12
C PRO A 28 14.98 -3.45 -24.47
N GLY A 29 14.80 -4.26 -23.43
CA GLY A 29 14.41 -5.66 -23.56
C GLY A 29 12.98 -5.77 -24.10
N LYS A 30 12.89 -6.08 -25.40
CA LYS A 30 11.85 -6.85 -26.12
C LYS A 30 10.60 -7.27 -25.32
N ASP A 31 9.47 -6.75 -25.81
CA ASP A 31 8.18 -7.43 -26.00
C ASP A 31 7.64 -8.24 -24.80
N LYS A 32 6.94 -7.55 -23.90
CA LYS A 32 5.86 -8.18 -23.13
C LYS A 32 4.56 -7.94 -23.87
N GLU A 33 4.07 -8.98 -24.52
CA GLU A 33 2.71 -9.04 -25.05
C GLU A 33 1.72 -8.65 -23.94
N PRO A 34 0.74 -7.77 -24.21
CA PRO A 34 -0.27 -7.43 -23.24
C PRO A 34 -1.15 -8.66 -23.00
N VAL A 35 -1.12 -9.19 -21.78
CA VAL A 35 -2.10 -10.19 -21.34
C VAL A 35 -3.44 -9.50 -21.28
N VAL A 36 -4.26 -9.76 -22.30
CA VAL A 36 -5.65 -9.33 -22.40
C VAL A 36 -6.52 -10.42 -21.79
N ASP A 37 -7.30 -10.08 -20.78
CA ASP A 37 -8.37 -10.95 -20.30
C ASP A 37 -9.55 -10.91 -21.30
N ALA A 38 -10.44 -11.90 -21.22
CA ALA A 38 -11.51 -12.24 -22.17
C ALA A 38 -12.57 -11.15 -22.50
N ASN A 39 -12.32 -9.89 -22.15
CA ASN A 39 -13.15 -8.73 -22.46
C ASN A 39 -12.37 -7.56 -23.09
N GLY A 40 -11.10 -7.75 -23.48
CA GLY A 40 -10.37 -6.80 -24.34
C GLY A 40 -9.85 -5.53 -23.65
N ASP A 41 -9.99 -5.40 -22.32
CA ASP A 41 -9.34 -4.32 -21.56
C ASP A 41 -8.00 -4.80 -20.97
N PRO A 42 -6.94 -3.98 -20.98
CA PRO A 42 -5.70 -4.34 -20.29
C PRO A 42 -5.95 -4.42 -18.77
N ALA A 43 -5.50 -5.51 -18.12
CA ALA A 43 -5.69 -5.76 -16.69
C ALA A 43 -5.26 -4.59 -15.78
N ALA A 44 -4.23 -3.84 -16.19
CA ALA A 44 -3.76 -2.63 -15.53
C ALA A 44 -4.80 -1.49 -15.50
N GLU A 45 -5.66 -1.40 -16.51
CA GLU A 45 -6.71 -0.37 -16.59
C GLU A 45 -7.90 -0.71 -15.68
N ARG A 46 -8.24 -1.99 -15.53
CA ARG A 46 -9.26 -2.44 -14.56
C ARG A 46 -8.79 -2.26 -13.13
N GLU A 47 -7.52 -2.56 -12.85
CA GLU A 47 -6.95 -2.40 -11.51
C GLU A 47 -6.85 -0.92 -11.11
N THR A 48 -6.47 -0.04 -12.02
CA THR A 48 -6.47 1.41 -11.76
C THR A 48 -7.87 2.00 -11.60
N LYS A 49 -8.87 1.53 -12.36
CA LYS A 49 -10.28 1.89 -12.16
C LYS A 49 -10.81 1.41 -10.80
N ARG A 50 -10.49 0.17 -10.39
CA ARG A 50 -10.84 -0.36 -9.06
C ARG A 50 -10.20 0.46 -7.93
N ARG A 51 -8.89 0.75 -8.00
CA ARG A 51 -8.17 1.59 -7.02
C ARG A 51 -8.78 3.00 -6.90
N LYS A 52 -9.18 3.61 -8.03
CA LYS A 52 -9.86 4.92 -8.03
C LYS A 52 -11.24 4.86 -7.38
N ARG A 53 -12.01 3.80 -7.64
CA ARG A 53 -13.32 3.57 -7.01
C ARG A 53 -13.19 3.35 -5.50
N GLY A 54 -12.22 2.54 -5.08
CA GLY A 54 -11.95 2.24 -3.68
C GLY A 54 -11.57 3.47 -2.85
N LYS A 55 -10.74 4.35 -3.41
CA LYS A 55 -10.39 5.61 -2.74
C LYS A 55 -11.62 6.49 -2.49
N LYS A 56 -12.53 6.58 -3.47
CA LYS A 56 -13.76 7.37 -3.34
C LYS A 56 -14.71 6.77 -2.30
N ALA A 57 -14.94 5.46 -2.37
CA ALA A 57 -15.77 4.74 -1.40
C ALA A 57 -15.23 4.87 0.02
N PHE A 58 -13.90 4.79 0.19
CA PHE A 58 -13.25 5.00 1.47
C PHE A 58 -13.49 6.39 2.05
N GLU A 59 -13.36 7.45 1.24
CA GLU A 59 -13.61 8.82 1.70
C GLU A 59 -15.09 9.04 2.10
N GLU A 60 -16.02 8.47 1.34
CA GLU A 60 -17.46 8.49 1.63
C GLU A 60 -17.79 7.74 2.93
N ASN A 61 -17.27 6.53 3.10
CA ASN A 61 -17.44 5.74 4.32
C ASN A 61 -16.80 6.45 5.51
N LEU A 62 -15.62 7.04 5.35
CA LEU A 62 -14.98 7.78 6.43
C LEU A 62 -15.82 8.98 6.89
N ALA A 63 -16.44 9.72 5.98
CA ALA A 63 -17.37 10.79 6.33
C ALA A 63 -18.60 10.25 7.08
N LYS A 64 -19.19 9.16 6.58
CA LYS A 64 -20.37 8.49 7.17
C LYS A 64 -20.12 8.04 8.62
N TYR A 65 -18.96 7.43 8.90
CA TYR A 65 -18.66 6.84 10.22
C TYR A 65 -17.95 7.79 11.20
N THR A 66 -17.58 9.01 10.79
CA THR A 66 -16.94 9.99 11.70
C THR A 66 -17.95 10.66 12.65
N GLY A 67 -19.19 10.87 12.20
CA GLY A 67 -20.24 11.55 12.95
C GLY A 67 -21.13 10.65 13.82
N ILE A 68 -20.95 9.32 13.77
CA ILE A 68 -21.82 8.39 14.49
C ILE A 68 -21.43 8.35 15.98
N SER A 69 -22.37 8.73 16.84
CA SER A 69 -22.23 8.70 18.31
C SER A 69 -22.79 7.42 18.94
N GLU A 70 -23.45 6.56 18.17
CA GLU A 70 -23.97 5.29 18.65
C GLU A 70 -22.85 4.38 19.18
N GLN A 71 -23.10 3.74 20.33
CA GLN A 71 -22.20 2.75 20.90
C GLN A 71 -22.35 1.44 20.12
N GLY A 72 -21.35 1.10 19.31
CA GLY A 72 -21.27 -0.19 18.64
C GLY A 72 -20.74 -1.31 19.54
N PHE A 73 -20.70 -2.53 19.01
CA PHE A 73 -20.09 -3.68 19.68
C PHE A 73 -18.56 -3.59 19.68
N ALA A 74 -17.94 -4.05 20.77
CA ALA A 74 -16.48 -4.13 20.87
C ALA A 74 -15.95 -5.35 20.09
N ILE A 75 -14.98 -5.13 19.20
CA ILE A 75 -14.29 -6.19 18.46
C ILE A 75 -12.86 -6.30 18.99
N TRP A 76 -12.41 -7.52 19.29
CA TRP A 76 -11.03 -7.75 19.68
C TRP A 76 -10.11 -7.68 18.46
N LEU A 77 -9.17 -6.73 18.48
CA LEU A 77 -8.18 -6.57 17.41
C LEU A 77 -6.79 -7.02 17.89
N PRO A 78 -6.05 -7.81 17.09
CA PRO A 78 -4.64 -8.09 17.37
C PRO A 78 -3.81 -6.81 17.51
N LYS A 79 -2.78 -6.85 18.37
CA LYS A 79 -1.92 -5.69 18.63
C LYS A 79 -1.29 -5.12 17.36
N GLU A 80 -0.90 -5.97 16.42
CA GLU A 80 -0.33 -5.57 15.14
C GLU A 80 -1.32 -4.76 14.29
N VAL A 81 -2.58 -5.19 14.23
CA VAL A 81 -3.63 -4.48 13.49
C VAL A 81 -3.87 -3.10 14.10
N LYS A 82 -3.97 -3.03 15.43
CA LYS A 82 -4.12 -1.75 16.13
C LYS A 82 -2.97 -0.77 15.83
N LYS A 83 -1.72 -1.23 15.89
CA LYS A 83 -0.54 -0.41 15.59
C LYS A 83 -0.57 0.13 14.17
N ARG A 84 -0.96 -0.69 13.18
CA ARG A 84 -1.09 -0.25 11.79
C ARG A 84 -2.15 0.84 11.62
N LEU A 85 -3.31 0.67 12.25
CA LEU A 85 -4.37 1.69 12.22
C LEU A 85 -3.92 3.00 12.86
N GLU A 86 -3.17 2.93 13.97
CA GLU A 86 -2.59 4.11 14.61
C GLU A 86 -1.57 4.83 13.72
N LEU A 87 -0.70 4.08 13.04
CA LEU A 87 0.29 4.66 12.11
C LEU A 87 -0.38 5.37 10.92
N ILE A 88 -1.41 4.75 10.34
CA ILE A 88 -2.22 5.39 9.28
C ILE A 88 -2.86 6.68 9.80
N ARG A 89 -3.41 6.65 11.02
CA ARG A 89 -4.01 7.83 11.66
C ARG A 89 -2.99 8.95 11.89
N LEU A 90 -1.78 8.63 12.34
CA LEU A 90 -0.71 9.61 12.59
C LEU A 90 -0.23 10.29 11.30
N ASN A 91 -0.23 9.57 10.18
CA ASN A 91 0.16 10.10 8.88
C ASN A 91 -0.96 10.87 8.17
N ALA A 92 -2.19 10.83 8.68
CA ALA A 92 -3.32 11.52 8.06
C ALA A 92 -3.22 13.03 8.29
N HIS A 93 -3.58 13.82 7.27
CA HIS A 93 -3.61 15.29 7.36
C HIS A 93 -4.65 15.86 8.34
N ARG A 94 -5.56 15.03 8.84
CA ARG A 94 -6.64 15.42 9.77
C ARG A 94 -6.74 14.41 10.91
N ASN A 95 -7.20 14.87 12.08
CA ASN A 95 -7.44 13.99 13.21
C ASN A 95 -8.67 13.09 12.93
N ILE A 96 -8.44 11.80 12.73
CA ILE A 96 -9.49 10.81 12.45
C ILE A 96 -9.68 9.94 13.68
N PRO A 97 -10.90 9.74 14.20
CA PRO A 97 -11.14 8.75 15.26
C PRO A 97 -10.80 7.33 14.79
N LEU A 98 -10.09 6.55 15.62
CA LEU A 98 -9.66 5.19 15.28
C LEU A 98 -10.86 4.29 14.90
N ARG A 99 -11.98 4.46 15.60
CA ARG A 99 -13.25 3.76 15.31
C ARG A 99 -13.75 4.01 13.88
N SER A 100 -13.71 5.25 13.44
CA SER A 100 -14.23 5.69 12.15
C SER A 100 -13.31 5.25 11.03
N LEU A 101 -12.00 5.29 11.27
CA LEU A 101 -11.00 4.72 10.35
C LEU A 101 -11.21 3.22 10.16
N ALA A 102 -11.33 2.47 11.25
CA ALA A 102 -11.54 1.02 11.18
C ALA A 102 -12.84 0.68 10.46
N ALA A 103 -13.95 1.34 10.81
CA ALA A 103 -15.24 1.15 10.15
C ALA A 103 -15.18 1.44 8.65
N ALA A 104 -14.53 2.54 8.25
CA ALA A 104 -14.39 2.90 6.85
C ALA A 104 -13.59 1.85 6.05
N ILE A 105 -12.47 1.37 6.60
CA ILE A 105 -11.66 0.32 5.95
C ILE A 105 -12.47 -0.97 5.79
N ILE A 106 -13.17 -1.41 6.84
CA ILE A 106 -13.94 -2.64 6.82
C ILE A 106 -15.08 -2.55 5.80
N MET A 107 -15.86 -1.47 5.82
CA MET A 107 -16.98 -1.31 4.90
C MET A 107 -16.53 -1.20 3.45
N THR A 108 -15.45 -0.46 3.17
CA THR A 108 -14.88 -0.42 1.82
C THR A 108 -14.41 -1.79 1.37
N TYR A 109 -13.78 -2.58 2.24
CA TYR A 109 -13.37 -3.94 1.88
C TYR A 109 -14.58 -4.85 1.59
N ILE A 110 -15.64 -4.77 2.39
CA ILE A 110 -16.88 -5.53 2.17
C ILE A 110 -17.51 -5.14 0.84
N GLU A 111 -17.68 -3.85 0.58
CA GLU A 111 -18.28 -3.33 -0.66
C GLU A 111 -17.49 -3.72 -1.91
N GLU A 112 -16.16 -3.84 -1.80
CA GLU A 112 -15.30 -4.24 -2.92
C GLU A 112 -15.27 -5.75 -3.17
N ASN A 113 -15.61 -6.57 -2.16
CA ASN A 113 -15.42 -8.01 -2.18
C ASN A 113 -16.70 -8.78 -1.77
N GLU A 114 -17.88 -8.17 -1.90
CA GLU A 114 -19.16 -8.71 -1.41
C GLU A 114 -19.44 -10.13 -1.94
N GLU A 115 -19.25 -10.35 -3.24
CA GLU A 115 -19.42 -11.66 -3.88
C GLU A 115 -18.51 -12.72 -3.25
N SER A 116 -17.20 -12.44 -3.16
CA SER A 116 -16.22 -13.36 -2.57
C SER A 116 -16.49 -13.64 -1.09
N LEU A 117 -17.02 -12.67 -0.35
CA LEU A 117 -17.33 -12.84 1.07
C LEU A 117 -18.60 -13.67 1.30
N ASN A 118 -19.58 -13.59 0.39
CA ASN A 118 -20.80 -14.39 0.45
C ASN A 118 -20.56 -15.88 0.13
N GLU A 119 -19.41 -16.21 -0.44
CA GLU A 119 -18.99 -17.59 -0.76
C GLU A 119 -18.14 -18.25 0.35
N LEU A 120 -17.82 -17.55 1.44
CA LEU A 120 -17.08 -18.08 2.60
C LEU A 120 -17.95 -18.89 3.56
#